data_AF-A0A528G7D9-F1
#
_entry.id   AF-A0A528G7D9-F1
#
_cell.length_a   1.000
_cell.length_b   1.000
_cell.length_c   1.000
_cell.angle_alpha   90.00
_cell.angle_beta   90.00
_cell.angle_gamma   90.00
#
_symmetry.space_group_name_H-M   'P 1'
#
loop_
_entity.id
_entity.type
_entity.pdbx_description
1 polymer ?
#
loop_
_entity_poly.entity_id
_entity_poly.type
_entity_poly.pdbx_seq_one_letter_code
_entity_poly.pdbx_strand_id
1 'polypeptide(L)'
;ELRSLSHDRLTQILLRTAYEKELRAILRDGAEAGVFSVEDTGLTAMALIQMMTGVIVWFRPGERLSISEVTATYLSMTMRLVGAKAHDATTTYSAGEQTTL
;
A
#
# COMPACT_ATOMS: atom_id res chain seq x y z
N GLU A 1 10.92 20.78 -29.39
CA GLU A 1 9.67 20.11 -28.98
C GLU A 1 9.68 18.58 -28.95
N LEU A 2 10.10 17.83 -29.99
CA LEU A 2 10.06 16.34 -29.93
C LEU A 2 11.10 15.68 -28.99
N ARG A 3 12.24 16.35 -28.76
CA ARG A 3 13.35 15.86 -27.91
C ARG A 3 13.15 16.05 -26.41
N SER A 4 12.33 17.02 -26.00
CA SER A 4 11.93 17.23 -24.59
C SER A 4 10.87 16.21 -24.18
N LEU A 5 9.86 15.97 -25.03
CA LEU A 5 8.85 14.93 -24.81
C LEU A 5 9.45 13.51 -24.69
N SER A 6 10.55 13.22 -25.39
CA SER A 6 11.25 11.93 -25.23
C SER A 6 12.02 11.80 -23.92
N HIS A 7 12.59 12.91 -23.41
CA HIS A 7 13.29 12.92 -22.11
C HIS A 7 12.30 12.85 -20.95
N ASP A 8 11.18 13.56 -21.02
CA ASP A 8 10.14 13.52 -19.98
C ASP A 8 9.51 12.13 -19.89
N ARG A 9 9.24 11.51 -21.04
CA ARG A 9 8.70 10.14 -21.10
C ARG A 9 9.70 9.11 -20.57
N LEU A 10 10.99 9.26 -20.88
CA LEU A 10 12.05 8.40 -20.34
C LEU A 10 12.19 8.58 -18.82
N THR A 11 12.14 9.81 -18.33
CA THR A 11 12.20 10.13 -16.90
C THR A 11 11.01 9.54 -16.14
N GLN A 12 9.80 9.65 -16.69
CA GLN A 12 8.61 9.03 -16.11
C GLN A 12 8.71 7.49 -16.05
N ILE A 13 9.22 6.86 -17.12
CA ILE A 13 9.46 5.42 -17.14
C ILE A 13 10.48 5.02 -16.07
N LEU A 14 11.60 5.74 -15.97
CA LEU A 14 12.65 5.44 -14.99
C LEU A 14 12.15 5.60 -13.54
N LEU A 15 11.41 6.67 -13.25
CA LEU A 15 10.80 6.88 -11.93
C LEU A 15 9.79 5.78 -11.60
N ARG A 16 8.98 5.36 -12.59
CA ARG A 16 8.03 4.25 -12.43
C ARG A 16 8.75 2.93 -12.17
N THR A 17 9.83 2.63 -12.90
CA THR A 17 10.63 1.42 -12.70
C THR A 17 11.32 1.42 -11.35
N ALA A 18 11.87 2.55 -10.90
CA ALA A 18 12.47 2.68 -9.58
C ALA A 18 11.43 2.44 -8.48
N TYR A 19 10.26 3.08 -8.58
CA TYR A 19 9.15 2.88 -7.64
C TYR A 19 8.67 1.43 -7.59
N GLU A 20 8.50 0.79 -8.75
CA GLU A 20 8.10 -0.61 -8.83
C GLU A 20 9.13 -1.54 -8.19
N LYS A 21 10.43 -1.26 -8.39
CA LYS A 21 11.52 -2.02 -7.78
C LYS A 21 11.47 -1.95 -6.26
N GLU A 22 11.33 -0.75 -5.69
CA GLU A 22 11.25 -0.56 -4.25
C GLU A 22 10.00 -1.24 -3.67
N LEU A 23 8.86 -1.13 -4.35
CA LEU A 23 7.62 -1.80 -3.93
C LEU A 23 7.77 -3.32 -3.91
N ARG A 24 8.38 -3.90 -4.96
CA ARG A 24 8.69 -5.35 -4.99
C ARG A 24 9.61 -5.75 -3.85
N ALA A 25 10.57 -4.90 -3.47
CA ALA A 25 11.43 -5.17 -2.32
C ALA A 25 10.63 -5.23 -1.02
N ILE A 26 9.79 -4.24 -0.75
CA ILE A 26 8.92 -4.22 0.45
C ILE A 26 8.01 -5.46 0.51
N LEU A 27 7.40 -5.85 -0.61
CA LEU A 27 6.52 -7.02 -0.68
C LEU A 27 7.27 -8.32 -0.42
N ARG A 28 8.47 -8.47 -0.97
CA ARG A 28 9.33 -9.63 -0.72
C ARG A 28 9.74 -9.68 0.74
N ASP A 29 10.24 -8.57 1.29
CA ASP A 29 10.71 -8.52 2.68
C ASP A 29 9.56 -8.86 3.65
N GLY A 30 8.34 -8.37 3.38
CA GLY A 30 7.16 -8.72 4.18
C GLY A 30 6.69 -10.17 4.01
N ALA A 31 6.87 -10.78 2.83
CA ALA A 31 6.61 -12.20 2.61
C ALA A 31 7.65 -13.07 3.34
N GLU A 32 8.94 -12.69 3.29
CA GLU A 32 10.03 -13.35 4.01
C GLU A 32 9.86 -13.26 5.53
N ALA A 33 9.40 -12.12 6.04
CA ALA A 33 9.04 -11.94 7.45
C ALA A 33 7.73 -12.63 7.85
N GLY A 34 6.99 -13.22 6.89
CA GLY A 34 5.71 -13.91 7.13
C GLY A 34 4.57 -13.00 7.59
N VAL A 35 4.72 -11.68 7.42
CA VAL A 35 3.70 -10.67 7.74
C VAL A 35 2.75 -10.43 6.56
N PHE A 36 3.22 -10.67 5.34
CA PHE A 36 2.42 -10.64 4.11
C PHE A 36 2.27 -12.05 3.54
N SER A 37 1.14 -12.28 2.85
CA SER A 37 0.83 -13.52 2.15
C SER A 37 0.71 -13.23 0.67
N VAL A 38 1.85 -13.06 -0.01
CA VAL A 38 1.95 -12.68 -1.42
C VAL A 38 2.64 -13.77 -2.22
N GLU A 39 1.94 -14.37 -3.18
CA GLU A 39 2.47 -15.45 -4.04
C GLU A 39 3.37 -14.89 -5.17
N ASP A 40 2.97 -13.77 -5.78
CA ASP A 40 3.72 -13.08 -6.83
C ASP A 40 3.88 -11.60 -6.48
N THR A 41 5.08 -11.23 -6.01
CA THR A 41 5.42 -9.86 -5.62
C THR A 41 5.43 -8.90 -6.81
N GLY A 42 5.75 -9.38 -8.02
CA GLY A 42 5.76 -8.57 -9.23
C GLY A 42 4.35 -8.22 -9.68
N LEU A 43 3.47 -9.21 -9.78
CA LEU A 43 2.07 -9.00 -10.12
C LEU A 43 1.36 -8.12 -9.08
N THR A 44 1.64 -8.35 -7.80
CA THR A 44 1.07 -7.57 -6.69
C THR A 44 1.54 -6.11 -6.73
N ALA A 45 2.83 -5.86 -7.00
CA ALA A 45 3.35 -4.51 -7.18
C ALA A 45 2.66 -3.79 -8.35
N MET A 46 2.47 -4.47 -9.49
CA MET A 46 1.75 -3.87 -10.62
C MET A 46 0.30 -3.53 -10.26
N ALA A 47 -0.41 -4.43 -9.57
CA ALA A 47 -1.79 -4.19 -9.15
C ALA A 47 -1.91 -2.96 -8.23
N LEU A 48 -1.00 -2.82 -7.26
CA LEU A 48 -0.93 -1.65 -6.37
C LEU A 48 -0.68 -0.35 -7.13
N ILE A 49 0.27 -0.34 -8.07
CA ILE A 49 0.55 0.84 -8.91
C ILE A 49 -0.69 1.24 -9.70
N GLN A 50 -1.38 0.28 -10.32
CA GLN A 50 -2.60 0.56 -11.08
C GLN A 50 -3.72 1.12 -10.18
N MET A 51 -3.88 0.54 -8.99
CA MET A 51 -4.87 0.99 -8.00
C MET A 51 -4.62 2.46 -7.61
N MET A 52 -3.38 2.82 -7.26
CA MET A 52 -3.02 4.20 -6.87
C MET A 52 -3.11 5.19 -8.04
N THR A 53 -2.73 4.76 -9.25
CA THR A 53 -2.81 5.60 -10.45
C THR A 53 -4.24 6.04 -10.74
N GLY A 54 -5.22 5.16 -10.49
CA GLY A 54 -6.64 5.48 -10.64
C GLY A 54 -7.07 6.71 -9.81
N VAL A 55 -6.60 6.84 -8.56
CA VAL A 55 -6.94 7.96 -7.65
C VAL A 55 -6.60 9.30 -8.27
N ILE A 56 -5.44 9.39 -8.93
CA ILE A 56 -4.91 10.62 -9.51
C ILE A 56 -5.90 11.19 -10.56
N VAL A 57 -6.67 10.33 -11.23
CA VAL A 57 -7.57 10.73 -12.32
C VAL A 57 -8.90 11.30 -11.81
N TRP A 58 -9.44 10.78 -10.71
CA TRP A 58 -10.80 11.11 -10.27
C TRP A 58 -10.87 11.89 -8.96
N PHE A 59 -9.82 11.88 -8.14
CA PHE A 59 -9.87 12.47 -6.80
C PHE A 59 -9.92 14.00 -6.86
N ARG A 60 -10.92 14.56 -6.17
CA ARG A 60 -11.12 16.01 -5.99
C ARG A 60 -11.35 16.28 -4.50
N PRO A 61 -10.47 17.05 -3.81
CA PRO A 61 -10.67 17.38 -2.40
C PRO A 61 -11.98 18.12 -2.17
N GLY A 62 -12.76 17.69 -1.17
CA GLY A 62 -13.96 18.41 -0.71
C GLY A 62 -15.28 18.02 -1.40
N GLU A 63 -15.27 17.06 -2.33
CA GLU A 63 -16.51 16.53 -2.91
C GLU A 63 -17.01 15.30 -2.12
N ARG A 64 -16.59 14.09 -2.51
CA ARG A 64 -17.11 12.82 -1.96
C ARG A 64 -16.30 12.28 -0.77
N LEU A 65 -14.99 12.50 -0.78
CA LEU A 65 -14.06 11.99 0.23
C LEU A 65 -12.98 13.03 0.49
N SER A 66 -12.61 13.19 1.76
CA SER A 66 -11.42 13.91 2.17
C SER A 66 -10.14 13.14 1.78
N ILE A 67 -9.00 13.84 1.77
CA ILE A 67 -7.69 13.22 1.54
C ILE A 67 -7.46 12.09 2.54
N SER A 68 -7.75 12.33 3.83
CA SER A 68 -7.58 11.34 4.89
C SER A 68 -8.42 10.09 4.67
N GLU A 69 -9.68 10.24 4.23
CA GLU A 69 -10.56 9.09 3.98
C GLU A 69 -10.10 8.26 2.78
N VAL A 70 -9.67 8.92 1.70
CA VAL A 70 -9.11 8.21 0.53
C VAL A 70 -7.82 7.49 0.92
N THR A 71 -6.90 8.13 1.62
CA THR A 71 -5.65 7.51 2.07
C THR A 71 -5.92 6.30 2.98
N ALA A 72 -6.80 6.43 3.97
CA ALA A 72 -7.14 5.34 4.88
C ALA A 72 -7.79 4.15 4.13
N THR A 73 -8.69 4.44 3.19
CA THR A 73 -9.37 3.43 2.37
C THR A 73 -8.37 2.67 1.50
N TYR A 74 -7.50 3.39 0.78
CA TYR A 74 -6.51 2.78 -0.10
C TYR A 74 -5.43 2.01 0.68
N LEU A 75 -5.06 2.48 1.86
CA LEU A 75 -4.17 1.75 2.77
C LEU A 75 -4.81 0.43 3.22
N SER A 76 -6.07 0.46 3.65
CA SER A 76 -6.80 -0.76 4.05
C SER A 76 -6.92 -1.76 2.90
N MET A 77 -7.26 -1.30 1.70
CA MET A 77 -7.30 -2.15 0.49
C MET A 77 -5.93 -2.74 0.17
N THR A 78 -4.87 -1.94 0.27
CA THR A 78 -3.48 -2.38 0.07
C THR A 78 -3.11 -3.48 1.07
N MET A 79 -3.37 -3.27 2.36
CA MET A 79 -3.07 -4.25 3.42
C MET A 79 -3.82 -5.56 3.21
N ARG A 80 -5.09 -5.49 2.79
CA ARG A 80 -5.86 -6.69 2.43
C ARG A 80 -5.30 -7.40 1.19
N LEU A 81 -4.90 -6.65 0.17
CA LEU A 81 -4.37 -7.21 -1.07
C LEU A 81 -3.06 -7.97 -0.82
N VAL A 82 -2.19 -7.47 0.05
CA VAL A 82 -0.93 -8.15 0.40
C VAL A 82 -1.11 -9.26 1.43
N GLY A 83 -2.36 -9.56 1.82
CA GLY A 83 -2.66 -10.55 2.84
C GLY A 83 -1.96 -10.25 4.16
N ALA A 84 -1.86 -8.96 4.54
CA ALA A 84 -1.27 -8.57 5.81
C ALA A 84 -2.04 -9.24 6.94
N LYS A 85 -1.34 -10.02 7.76
CA LYS A 85 -1.94 -10.55 8.99
C LYS A 85 -2.34 -9.36 9.83
N ALA A 86 -3.64 -9.25 10.16
CA ALA A 86 -4.03 -8.34 11.21
C ALA A 86 -3.17 -8.71 12.43
N HIS A 87 -2.44 -7.74 12.98
CA HIS A 87 -1.92 -7.93 14.32
C HIS A 87 -3.16 -8.09 15.19
N ASP A 88 -3.49 -9.33 15.56
CA ASP A 88 -4.38 -9.60 16.66
C ASP A 88 -3.72 -8.94 17.86
N ALA A 89 -4.12 -7.71 18.16
CA ALA A 89 -3.87 -7.05 19.42
C ALA A 89 -4.74 -7.74 20.50
N THR A 90 -4.66 -9.06 20.58
CA THR A 90 -5.01 -9.83 21.78
C THR A 90 -3.76 -9.81 22.66
N THR A 91 -3.32 -8.61 23.04
CA THR A 91 -2.62 -8.48 24.31
C THR A 91 -3.73 -8.50 25.34
N THR A 92 -3.96 -9.70 25.86
CA THR A 92 -4.75 -9.99 27.04
C THR A 92 -4.49 -8.93 28.10
N TYR A 93 -5.36 -7.92 28.20
CA TYR A 93 -5.49 -7.14 29.41
C TYR A 93 -6.19 -8.07 30.41
N SER A 94 -5.38 -8.92 31.03
CA SER A 94 -5.69 -9.57 32.28
C SER A 94 -5.85 -8.45 33.31
N ALA A 95 -7.06 -7.90 33.41
CA ALA A 95 -7.45 -7.12 34.57
C ALA A 95 -7.40 -8.08 35.75
N GLY A 96 -6.26 -8.08 36.43
CA GLY A 96 -6.04 -8.80 37.66
C GLY A 96 -7.14 -8.48 38.66
N GLU A 97 -7.60 -9.55 39.30
CA GLU A 97 -8.02 -9.62 40.69
C GLU A 97 -8.29 -8.28 41.38
N GLN A 98 -9.56 -7.97 41.59
CA GLN A 98 -9.98 -7.39 42.87
C GLN A 98 -10.91 -8.38 43.56
N THR A 99 -10.23 -9.26 44.29
CA THR A 99 -10.69 -10.02 45.45
C THR A 99 -11.54 -9.16 46.39
N THR A 100 -12.73 -9.68 46.71
CA THR A 100 -13.39 -9.70 48.02
C THR A 100 -12.96 -8.66 49.07
N LEU A 101 -13.87 -7.75 49.41
CA LEU A 101 -14.59 -7.69 50.70
C LEU A 101 -15.75 -6.70 50.64
#